data_AF-A0A968MUT4-F1
#
_entry.id   AF-A0A968MUT4-F1
#
_cell.length_a   1.000
_cell.length_b   1.000
_cell.length_c   1.000
_cell.angle_alpha   90.00
_cell.angle_beta   90.00
_cell.angle_gamma   90.00
#
_symmetry.space_group_name_H-M   'P 1'
#
loop_
_entity.id
_entity.type
_entity.pdbx_description
1 polymer ?
#
loop_
_entity_poly.entity_id
_entity_poly.type
_entity_poly.pdbx_seq_one_letter_code
_entity_poly.pdbx_strand_id
1 'polypeptide(L)'
;IAAPENEKLKIWYKSEKSEDVKNVEKYCYAYANKYSYFDEDWISFAYIQKQLPKAVENEDEFLKTNRLIEIQDDEYLYLVKIADIKPKGTIAPVEYIKDKIKDVILNKRKLIFISELEKNIYNDAADHSNFKIFNLDK
;
A
#
# COMPACT_ATOMS: atom_id res chain seq x y z
N ILE A 1 -31.36 -2.36 -7.33
CA ILE A 1 -32.09 -2.60 -6.06
C ILE A 1 -31.44 -1.69 -5.03
N ALA A 2 -32.17 -0.70 -4.49
CA ALA A 2 -31.62 0.19 -3.48
C ALA A 2 -31.27 -0.60 -2.21
N ALA A 3 -30.10 -0.36 -1.63
CA ALA A 3 -29.67 -1.07 -0.43
C ALA A 3 -30.60 -0.73 0.76
N PRO A 4 -31.12 -1.73 1.48
CA PRO A 4 -32.07 -1.51 2.59
C PRO A 4 -31.35 -0.96 3.84
N GLU A 5 -32.05 -0.29 4.75
CA GLU A 5 -31.54 0.10 6.08
C GLU A 5 -30.27 1.02 6.11
N ASN A 6 -30.12 1.92 5.14
CA ASN A 6 -28.98 2.85 5.08
C ASN A 6 -28.75 3.67 6.37
N GLU A 7 -29.81 3.96 7.14
CA GLU A 7 -29.68 4.69 8.41
C GLU A 7 -28.91 3.90 9.47
N LYS A 8 -29.16 2.59 9.61
CA LYS A 8 -28.42 1.75 10.57
C LYS A 8 -26.96 1.57 10.14
N LEU A 9 -26.73 1.40 8.84
CA LEU A 9 -25.37 1.34 8.30
C LEU A 9 -24.58 2.60 8.69
N LYS A 10 -25.17 3.79 8.53
CA LYS A 10 -24.52 5.05 8.92
C LYS A 10 -24.21 5.15 10.41
N ILE A 11 -25.04 4.56 11.27
CA ILE A 11 -24.79 4.51 12.72
C ILE A 11 -23.60 3.59 13.01
N TRP A 12 -23.63 2.35 12.49
CA TRP A 12 -22.57 1.37 12.73
C TRP A 12 -21.23 1.81 12.15
N TYR A 13 -21.24 2.37 10.95
CA TYR A 13 -20.06 2.90 10.26
C TYR A 13 -19.34 3.98 11.08
N LYS A 14 -20.08 4.83 11.80
CA LYS A 14 -19.49 5.89 12.65
C LYS A 14 -18.96 5.36 13.98
N SER A 15 -19.45 4.22 14.44
CA SER A 15 -19.09 3.64 15.74
C SER A 15 -17.71 2.98 15.74
N GLU A 16 -17.07 2.94 16.90
CA GLU A 16 -15.79 2.24 17.15
C GLU A 16 -16.00 0.86 17.81
N LYS A 17 -17.25 0.49 18.10
CA LYS A 17 -17.55 -0.80 18.74
C LYS A 17 -17.26 -1.94 17.77
N SER A 18 -16.55 -2.96 18.26
CA SER A 18 -16.24 -4.16 17.47
C SER A 18 -17.49 -4.85 16.88
N GLU A 19 -18.60 -4.85 17.61
CA GLU A 19 -19.86 -5.42 17.11
C GLU A 19 -20.42 -4.62 15.91
N ASP A 20 -20.29 -3.30 15.93
CA ASP A 20 -20.76 -2.45 14.85
C ASP A 20 -19.90 -2.62 13.59
N VAL A 21 -18.58 -2.80 13.75
CA VAL A 21 -17.69 -3.15 12.63
C VAL A 21 -18.11 -4.46 11.97
N LYS A 22 -18.42 -5.49 12.77
CA LYS A 22 -18.93 -6.77 12.24
C LYS A 22 -20.28 -6.62 11.54
N ASN A 23 -21.15 -5.74 12.03
CA ASN A 23 -22.44 -5.46 11.40
C ASN A 23 -22.27 -4.74 10.05
N VAL A 24 -21.35 -3.78 9.96
CA VAL A 24 -20.96 -3.14 8.69
C VAL A 24 -20.44 -4.18 7.71
N GLU A 25 -19.52 -5.05 8.15
CA GLU A 25 -18.96 -6.11 7.32
C GLU A 25 -20.06 -7.03 6.76
N LYS A 26 -20.94 -7.56 7.63
CA LYS A 26 -22.08 -8.40 7.21
C LYS A 26 -22.99 -7.71 6.21
N TYR A 27 -23.30 -6.43 6.46
CA TYR A 27 -24.12 -5.63 5.56
C TYR A 27 -23.45 -5.47 4.19
N CYS A 28 -22.17 -5.12 4.18
CA CYS A 28 -21.42 -4.91 2.97
C CYS A 28 -21.28 -6.18 2.14
N TYR A 29 -21.10 -7.36 2.77
CA TYR A 29 -21.12 -8.64 2.06
C TYR A 29 -22.44 -8.91 1.33
N ALA A 30 -23.57 -8.46 1.88
CA ALA A 30 -24.88 -8.72 1.28
C ALA A 30 -25.27 -7.70 0.19
N TYR A 31 -24.86 -6.44 0.32
CA TYR A 31 -25.42 -5.35 -0.48
C TYR A 31 -24.39 -4.41 -1.13
N ALA A 32 -23.14 -4.38 -0.68
CA ALA A 32 -22.17 -3.44 -1.22
C ALA A 32 -21.64 -3.94 -2.57
N ASN A 33 -21.57 -3.02 -3.54
CA ASN A 33 -20.87 -3.29 -4.81
C ASN A 33 -19.37 -3.53 -4.56
N LYS A 34 -18.79 -2.76 -3.63
CA LYS A 34 -17.40 -2.93 -3.21
C LYS A 34 -17.26 -2.68 -1.72
N TYR A 35 -16.47 -3.52 -1.08
CA TYR A 35 -16.09 -3.40 0.32
C TYR A 35 -14.59 -3.64 0.46
N SER A 36 -13.95 -2.89 1.35
CA SER A 36 -12.55 -3.08 1.69
C SER A 36 -12.34 -2.71 3.14
N TYR A 37 -11.69 -3.60 3.87
CA TYR A 37 -11.26 -3.40 5.25
C TYR A 37 -9.75 -3.66 5.30
N PHE A 38 -9.00 -2.68 5.78
CA PHE A 38 -7.54 -2.69 5.73
C PHE A 38 -6.90 -3.10 7.05
N ASP A 39 -7.68 -3.25 8.12
CA ASP A 39 -7.17 -3.62 9.45
C ASP A 39 -5.96 -2.75 9.87
N GLU A 40 -4.76 -3.34 9.97
CA GLU A 40 -3.50 -2.65 10.28
C GLU A 40 -2.69 -2.21 9.03
N ASP A 41 -3.16 -2.55 7.84
CA ASP A 41 -2.49 -2.20 6.58
C ASP A 41 -2.68 -0.72 6.25
N TRP A 42 -1.56 -0.06 6.04
CA TRP A 42 -1.52 1.31 5.58
C TRP A 42 -1.66 1.37 4.07
N ILE A 43 -2.49 2.30 3.58
CA ILE A 43 -2.71 2.51 2.15
C ILE A 43 -2.52 3.98 1.79
N SER A 44 -2.11 4.22 0.55
CA SER A 44 -2.00 5.60 0.05
C SER A 44 -3.39 6.23 -0.14
N PHE A 45 -3.54 7.51 0.19
CA PHE A 45 -4.80 8.21 -0.07
C PHE A 45 -5.13 8.28 -1.57
N ALA A 46 -4.12 8.31 -2.44
CA ALA A 46 -4.30 8.22 -3.89
C ALA A 46 -5.02 6.93 -4.33
N TYR A 47 -4.82 5.82 -3.61
CA TYR A 47 -5.58 4.58 -3.86
C TYR A 47 -7.06 4.77 -3.57
N ILE A 48 -7.41 5.45 -2.46
CA ILE A 48 -8.79 5.77 -2.08
C ILE A 48 -9.42 6.74 -3.08
N GLN A 49 -8.72 7.81 -3.47
CA GLN A 49 -9.24 8.81 -4.42
C GLN A 49 -9.65 8.19 -5.76
N LYS A 50 -8.93 7.18 -6.25
CA LYS A 50 -9.29 6.44 -7.47
C LYS A 50 -10.61 5.67 -7.37
N GLN A 51 -11.11 5.46 -6.16
CA GLN A 51 -12.38 4.79 -5.90
C GLN A 51 -13.53 5.77 -5.67
N LEU A 52 -13.24 7.07 -5.51
CA LEU A 52 -14.26 8.08 -5.27
C LEU A 52 -14.70 8.69 -6.60
N PRO A 53 -15.98 9.11 -6.72
CA PRO A 53 -16.50 9.71 -7.94
C PRO A 53 -15.94 11.12 -8.21
N LYS A 54 -15.34 11.76 -7.18
CA LYS A 54 -14.69 13.06 -7.28
C LYS A 54 -13.34 13.06 -6.57
N ALA A 55 -12.32 13.57 -7.25
CA ALA A 55 -11.01 13.76 -6.67
C ALA A 55 -11.00 14.91 -5.65
N VAL A 56 -10.21 14.75 -4.60
CA VAL A 56 -9.94 15.80 -3.61
C VAL A 56 -8.75 16.62 -4.10
N GLU A 57 -8.90 17.92 -4.27
CA GLU A 57 -7.83 18.79 -4.78
C GLU A 57 -6.67 18.94 -3.80
N ASN A 58 -6.96 19.34 -2.56
CA ASN A 58 -5.95 19.50 -1.51
C ASN A 58 -6.03 18.35 -0.49
N GLU A 59 -5.34 17.24 -0.79
CA GLU A 59 -5.28 16.05 0.07
C GLU A 59 -4.86 16.38 1.50
N ASP A 60 -3.79 17.16 1.66
CA ASP A 60 -3.16 17.40 2.96
C ASP A 60 -4.06 18.22 3.89
N GLU A 61 -4.80 19.19 3.33
CA GLU A 61 -5.78 19.96 4.10
C GLU A 61 -7.05 19.16 4.39
N PHE A 62 -7.56 18.44 3.39
CA PHE A 62 -8.76 17.63 3.52
C PHE A 62 -8.58 16.54 4.58
N LEU A 63 -7.45 15.85 4.57
CA LEU A 63 -7.13 14.79 5.52
C LEU A 63 -6.85 15.30 6.94
N LYS A 64 -6.60 16.60 7.16
CA LYS A 64 -6.46 17.12 8.52
C LYS A 64 -7.79 17.16 9.27
N THR A 65 -8.88 17.43 8.56
CA THR A 65 -10.20 17.70 9.16
C THR A 65 -11.21 16.59 8.91
N ASN A 66 -11.01 15.74 7.91
CA ASN A 66 -11.97 14.71 7.51
C ASN A 66 -11.45 13.31 7.83
N ARG A 67 -12.11 12.61 8.75
CA ARG A 67 -11.92 11.17 9.04
C ARG A 67 -13.05 10.30 8.51
N LEU A 68 -14.19 10.90 8.19
CA LEU A 68 -15.36 10.25 7.63
C LEU A 68 -15.69 10.95 6.33
N ILE A 69 -15.75 10.18 5.25
CA ILE A 69 -16.07 10.68 3.92
C ILE A 69 -17.37 10.00 3.50
N GLU A 70 -18.40 10.79 3.23
CA GLU A 70 -19.67 10.34 2.68
C GLU A 70 -19.89 11.09 1.36
N ILE A 71 -19.90 10.37 0.23
CA ILE A 71 -20.15 10.93 -1.09
C ILE A 71 -21.21 10.10 -1.76
N GLN A 72 -22.16 10.73 -2.45
CA GLN A 72 -23.20 10.05 -3.20
C GLN A 72 -23.20 10.58 -4.63
N ASP A 73 -23.24 9.68 -5.60
CA ASP A 73 -23.56 9.97 -6.99
C ASP A 73 -24.93 9.38 -7.34
N ASP A 74 -25.29 9.39 -8.63
CA ASP A 74 -26.59 8.92 -9.10
C ASP A 74 -26.80 7.40 -8.90
N GLU A 75 -25.71 6.62 -8.78
CA GLU A 75 -25.74 5.16 -8.73
C GLU A 75 -25.33 4.59 -7.37
N TYR A 76 -24.42 5.23 -6.65
CA TYR A 76 -23.72 4.68 -5.50
C TYR A 76 -23.55 5.66 -4.35
N LEU A 77 -23.56 5.10 -3.13
CA LEU A 77 -23.14 5.75 -1.90
C LEU A 77 -21.75 5.25 -1.51
N TYR A 78 -20.79 6.16 -1.39
CA TYR A 78 -19.41 5.90 -1.00
C TYR A 78 -19.22 6.32 0.45
N LEU A 79 -18.79 5.37 1.28
CA LEU A 79 -18.51 5.57 2.70
C LEU A 79 -17.06 5.17 2.98
N VAL A 80 -16.25 6.10 3.48
CA VAL A 80 -14.84 5.83 3.82
C VAL A 80 -14.55 6.31 5.23
N LYS A 81 -14.18 5.41 6.13
CA LYS A 81 -13.75 5.74 7.49
C LYS A 81 -12.24 5.58 7.57
N ILE A 82 -11.56 6.64 8.00
CA ILE A 82 -10.12 6.69 8.16
C ILE A 82 -9.79 6.54 9.63
N ALA A 83 -9.09 5.47 9.98
CA ALA A 83 -8.68 5.19 11.36
C ALA A 83 -7.52 6.10 11.80
N ASP A 84 -6.44 6.16 11.01
CA ASP A 84 -5.28 7.01 11.29
C ASP A 84 -4.64 7.53 9.99
N ILE A 85 -3.83 8.59 10.10
CA ILE A 85 -3.19 9.27 8.97
C ILE A 85 -1.72 9.54 9.30
N LYS A 86 -0.83 9.20 8.36
CA LYS A 86 0.58 9.59 8.38
C LYS A 86 0.86 10.59 7.27
N PRO A 87 1.12 11.87 7.60
CA PRO A 87 1.45 12.90 6.62
C PRO A 87 2.72 12.58 5.84
N LYS A 88 2.82 13.11 4.63
CA LYS A 88 4.06 13.08 3.86
C LYS A 88 5.17 13.78 4.64
N GLY A 89 6.37 13.20 4.66
CA GLY A 89 7.53 13.71 5.40
C GLY A 89 7.70 13.16 6.82
N THR A 90 6.73 12.40 7.35
CA THR A 90 6.93 11.65 8.61
C THR A 90 7.53 10.27 8.36
N ILE A 91 7.99 9.60 9.42
CA ILE A 91 8.43 8.20 9.34
C ILE A 91 7.25 7.35 8.86
N ALA A 92 7.47 6.62 7.75
CA ALA A 92 6.45 5.74 7.19
C ALA A 92 6.25 4.50 8.08
N PRO A 93 5.01 4.02 8.24
CA PRO A 93 4.71 2.76 8.90
C PRO A 93 5.45 1.60 8.24
N VAL A 94 5.94 0.65 9.04
CA VAL A 94 6.74 -0.47 8.55
C VAL A 94 5.91 -1.32 7.60
N GLU A 95 4.64 -1.54 7.91
CA GLU A 95 3.67 -2.31 7.15
C GLU A 95 3.54 -1.74 5.73
N TYR A 96 3.51 -0.41 5.59
CA TYR A 96 3.42 0.29 4.30
C TYR A 96 4.64 0.08 3.41
N ILE A 97 5.84 0.04 4.01
CA ILE A 97 7.12 0.00 3.26
C ILE A 97 7.80 -1.36 3.32
N LYS A 98 7.18 -2.37 3.92
CA LYS A 98 7.77 -3.68 4.19
C LYS A 98 8.30 -4.34 2.92
N ASP A 99 7.51 -4.35 1.86
CA ASP A 99 7.91 -4.93 0.58
C ASP A 99 9.04 -4.15 -0.06
N LYS A 100 9.02 -2.82 0.04
CA LYS A 100 10.12 -1.98 -0.44
C LYS A 100 11.42 -2.23 0.33
N ILE A 101 11.34 -2.41 1.66
CA ILE A 101 12.50 -2.78 2.49
C ILE A 101 13.04 -4.14 2.02
N LYS A 102 12.16 -5.12 1.83
CA LYS A 102 12.53 -6.46 1.35
C LYS A 102 13.22 -6.40 0.00
N ASP A 103 12.69 -5.62 -0.94
CA ASP A 103 13.27 -5.45 -2.28
C ASP A 103 14.66 -4.81 -2.22
N VAL A 104 14.84 -3.78 -1.38
CA VAL A 104 16.14 -3.16 -1.15
C VAL A 104 17.15 -4.16 -0.59
N ILE A 105 16.76 -4.96 0.40
CA ILE A 105 17.63 -5.99 1.00
C ILE A 105 17.99 -7.05 -0.06
N LEU A 106 17.00 -7.51 -0.84
CA LEU A 106 17.21 -8.53 -1.86
C LEU A 106 18.16 -8.02 -2.95
N ASN A 107 17.98 -6.78 -3.40
CA ASN A 107 18.87 -6.17 -4.40
C ASN A 107 20.30 -6.00 -3.86
N LYS A 108 20.47 -5.60 -2.59
CA LYS A 108 21.80 -5.54 -1.96
C LYS A 108 22.48 -6.91 -1.94
N ARG A 109 21.76 -7.97 -1.56
CA ARG A 109 22.29 -9.35 -1.54
C ARG A 109 22.69 -9.83 -2.94
N LYS A 110 21.87 -9.53 -3.95
CA LYS A 110 22.19 -9.85 -5.35
C LYS A 110 23.49 -9.19 -5.81
N LEU A 111 23.68 -7.91 -5.49
CA LEU A 111 24.90 -7.18 -5.84
C LEU A 111 26.14 -7.77 -5.16
N ILE A 112 26.06 -8.07 -3.86
CA ILE A 112 27.16 -8.71 -3.12
C ILE A 112 27.52 -10.06 -3.75
N PHE A 113 26.51 -10.89 -4.06
CA PHE A 113 26.72 -12.19 -4.69
C PHE A 113 27.43 -12.09 -6.05
N ILE A 114 27.04 -11.12 -6.89
CA ILE A 114 27.70 -10.89 -8.19
C ILE A 114 29.16 -10.50 -7.97
N SER A 115 29.44 -9.57 -7.06
CA SER A 115 30.82 -9.14 -6.79
C SER A 115 31.69 -10.25 -6.20
N GLU A 116 31.14 -11.10 -5.34
CA GLU A 116 31.85 -12.28 -4.82
C GLU A 116 32.11 -13.30 -5.93
N LEU A 117 31.14 -13.54 -6.81
CA LEU A 117 31.30 -14.42 -7.96
C LEU A 117 32.39 -13.92 -8.91
N GLU A 118 32.39 -12.64 -9.26
CA GLU A 118 33.41 -12.01 -10.11
C GLU A 118 34.81 -12.14 -9.50
N LYS A 119 34.93 -11.88 -8.20
CA LYS A 119 36.20 -12.02 -7.47
C LYS A 119 36.68 -13.47 -7.46
N ASN A 120 35.78 -14.43 -7.23
CA ASN A 120 36.13 -15.85 -7.23
C ASN A 120 36.58 -16.31 -8.62
N ILE A 121 35.88 -15.91 -9.69
CA ILE A 121 36.29 -16.22 -11.08
C ILE A 121 37.67 -15.63 -11.38
N TYR A 122 37.92 -14.38 -10.96
CA TYR A 122 39.23 -13.74 -11.13
C TYR A 122 40.33 -14.49 -10.39
N ASN A 123 40.11 -14.83 -9.12
CA ASN A 123 41.06 -15.56 -8.30
C ASN A 123 41.32 -16.97 -8.86
N ASP A 124 40.27 -17.71 -9.24
CA ASP A 124 40.39 -19.04 -9.83
C ASP A 124 41.24 -19.00 -11.12
N ALA A 125 40.99 -18.00 -11.99
CA ALA A 125 41.79 -17.82 -13.20
C ALA A 125 43.25 -17.47 -12.89
N ALA A 126 43.48 -16.61 -11.89
CA ALA A 126 44.82 -16.23 -11.43
C ALA A 126 45.60 -17.42 -10.86
N ASP A 127 44.96 -18.22 -10.00
CA ASP A 127 45.58 -19.35 -9.30
C ASP A 127 45.87 -20.53 -10.25
N HIS A 128 45.05 -20.72 -11.29
CA HIS A 128 45.19 -21.83 -12.24
C HIS A 128 45.92 -21.44 -13.54
N SER A 129 46.53 -20.26 -13.62
CA SER A 129 47.25 -19.75 -14.81
C SER A 129 46.44 -19.80 -16.12
N ASN A 130 45.12 -19.68 -16.05
CA ASN A 130 44.21 -19.80 -17.20
C ASN A 130 43.84 -18.43 -17.80
N PHE A 131 44.82 -17.54 -17.97
CA PHE A 131 44.61 -16.22 -18.58
C PHE A 131 45.35 -16.09 -19.91
N LYS A 132 44.64 -15.58 -20.93
CA LYS A 132 45.22 -15.11 -22.20
C LYS A 132 45.40 -13.59 -22.10
N ILE A 133 46.65 -13.15 -21.96
CA ILE A 133 46.97 -11.71 -22.01
C ILE A 133 46.92 -11.29 -23.47
N PHE A 134 45.94 -10.47 -23.83
CA PHE A 134 45.94 -9.79 -25.12
C PHE A 134 46.70 -8.47 -24.95
N ASN A 135 47.97 -8.45 -25.36
CA ASN A 135 48.65 -7.18 -25.61
C ASN A 135 47.99 -6.53 -26.83
N LEU A 136 47.33 -5.39 -26.60
CA LEU A 136 46.99 -4.47 -27.66
C LEU A 136 48.27 -3.69 -27.99
N ASP A 137 49.16 -4.30 -28.77
CA ASP A 137 50.25 -3.56 -29.40
C ASP A 137 49.65 -2.58 -30.42
N LYS A 138 50.15 -1.33 -30.36
CA LYS A 138 49.71 -0.14 -31.10
C LYS A 138 49.75 -0.29 -32.62
#